data_AF-A0A8S2GBV1-F1
#
_entry.id   AF-A0A8S2GBV1-F1
#
_cell.length_a   1.000
_cell.length_b   1.000
_cell.length_c   1.000
_cell.angle_alpha   90.00
_cell.angle_beta   90.00
_cell.angle_gamma   90.00
#
_symmetry.space_group_name_H-M   'P 1'
#
loop_
_entity.id
_entity.type
_entity.pdbx_description
1 polymer ?
#
loop_
_entity_poly.entity_id
_entity_poly.type
_entity_poly.pdbx_seq_one_letter_code
_entity_poly.pdbx_strand_id
1 'polypeptide(L)'
;GRLERQCECVLMFLESLSGYEHKFVYDIIGHSGDSPDIEIVSKHRIPKNNKERLKIIKTMYTHTMFCNSGDYTLTSTKQSIAQLAKEADENLDERFLIVISDANFDRYGISPKEFGQLLNSNEMV
;
A
#
# COMPACT_ATOMS: atom_id res chain seq x y z
N GLY A 1 -7.85 -14.47 9.64
CA GLY A 1 -8.19 -13.18 10.29
C GLY A 1 -8.05 -12.00 9.33
N ARG A 2 -8.31 -10.74 9.74
CA ARG A 2 -8.19 -9.56 8.84
C ARG A 2 -6.75 -9.37 8.34
N LEU A 3 -5.77 -9.40 9.25
CA LEU A 3 -4.34 -9.34 8.94
C LEU A 3 -3.91 -10.44 7.96
N GLU A 4 -4.30 -11.69 8.23
CA GLU A 4 -3.99 -12.83 7.38
C GLU A 4 -4.50 -12.62 5.95
N ARG A 5 -5.74 -12.15 5.77
CA ARG A 5 -6.30 -11.84 4.45
C ARG A 5 -5.56 -10.69 3.76
N GLN A 6 -5.09 -9.69 4.51
CA GLN A 6 -4.29 -8.60 3.95
C GLN A 6 -2.93 -9.11 3.48
N CYS A 7 -2.28 -9.97 4.26
CA CYS A 7 -1.04 -10.65 3.85
C CYS A 7 -1.24 -11.55 2.62
N GLU A 8 -2.33 -12.31 2.56
CA GLU A 8 -2.70 -13.12 1.39
C GLU A 8 -2.95 -12.26 0.15
N CYS A 9 -3.60 -11.10 0.30
CA CYS A 9 -3.84 -10.17 -0.80
C CYS A 9 -2.53 -9.57 -1.33
N VAL A 10 -1.61 -9.16 -0.44
CA VAL A 10 -0.28 -8.71 -0.85
C VAL A 10 0.48 -9.83 -1.55
N LEU A 11 0.44 -11.06 -1.03
CA LEU A 11 1.10 -12.21 -1.68
C LEU A 11 0.54 -12.44 -3.08
N MET A 12 -0.78 -12.47 -3.23
CA MET A 12 -1.47 -12.63 -4.52
C MET A 12 -1.04 -11.55 -5.51
N PHE A 13 -0.96 -10.29 -5.07
CA PHE A 13 -0.50 -9.19 -5.92
C PHE A 13 0.95 -9.39 -6.38
N LEU A 14 1.87 -9.73 -5.47
CA LEU A 14 3.28 -9.99 -5.77
C LEU A 14 3.49 -11.19 -6.71
N GLU A 15 2.63 -12.21 -6.63
CA GLU A 15 2.68 -13.35 -7.54
C GLU A 15 2.08 -13.00 -8.91
N SER A 16 0.98 -12.24 -8.94
CA SER A 16 0.30 -11.85 -10.18
C SER A 16 1.16 -10.97 -11.10
N LEU A 17 2.05 -10.15 -10.53
CA LEU A 17 2.94 -9.27 -11.27
C LEU A 17 4.33 -9.88 -11.55
N SER A 18 4.61 -11.07 -11.03
CA SER A 18 5.88 -11.75 -11.25
C SER A 18 6.13 -12.01 -12.74
N GLY A 19 7.21 -11.47 -13.28
CA GLY A 19 7.55 -11.58 -14.71
C GLY A 19 6.94 -10.49 -15.60
N TYR A 20 6.13 -9.59 -15.03
CA TYR A 20 5.53 -8.44 -15.73
C TYR A 20 6.18 -7.11 -15.35
N GLU A 21 7.40 -7.12 -14.80
CA GLU A 21 8.11 -5.91 -14.34
C GLU A 21 8.49 -4.97 -15.51
N HIS A 22 8.43 -5.46 -16.75
CA HIS A 22 8.58 -4.66 -17.96
C HIS A 22 7.31 -3.87 -18.33
N LYS A 23 6.17 -4.18 -17.71
CA LYS A 23 4.88 -3.50 -17.94
C LYS A 23 4.46 -2.66 -16.75
N PHE A 24 4.75 -3.12 -15.54
CA PHE A 24 4.28 -2.49 -14.32
C PHE A 24 5.45 -2.09 -13.44
N VAL A 25 5.47 -0.81 -13.06
CA VAL A 25 6.29 -0.30 -11.96
C VAL A 25 5.38 -0.16 -10.75
N TYR A 26 5.75 -0.77 -9.62
CA TYR A 26 4.94 -0.72 -8.41
C TYR A 26 5.80 -0.73 -7.16
N ASP A 27 5.27 -0.14 -6.10
CA ASP A 27 5.71 -0.29 -4.72
C ASP A 27 4.52 -0.73 -3.84
N ILE A 28 4.80 -1.07 -2.59
CA ILE A 28 3.76 -1.36 -1.59
C ILE A 28 4.14 -0.60 -0.32
N ILE A 29 3.28 0.31 0.09
CA ILE A 29 3.41 1.09 1.31
C ILE A 29 2.35 0.64 2.31
N GLY A 30 2.75 0.45 3.56
CA GLY A 30 1.87 0.19 4.68
C GLY A 30 1.73 1.40 5.60
N HIS A 31 0.72 1.37 6.46
CA HIS A 31 0.59 2.27 7.59
C HIS A 31 0.19 1.50 8.86
N SER A 32 0.49 2.06 10.03
CA SER A 32 0.04 1.53 11.34
C SER A 32 -0.22 2.70 12.30
N GLY A 33 -0.33 2.47 13.61
CA GLY A 33 -0.34 3.57 14.59
C GLY A 33 1.01 4.28 14.74
N ASP A 34 2.11 3.73 14.20
CA ASP A 34 3.45 4.31 14.35
C ASP A 34 3.81 5.26 13.21
N SER A 35 3.42 4.93 11.97
CA SER A 35 3.81 5.68 10.78
C SER A 35 2.75 5.58 9.68
N PRO A 36 2.51 6.66 8.90
CA PRO A 36 1.70 6.64 7.69
C PRO A 36 2.43 6.05 6.48
N ASP A 37 3.75 5.87 6.56
CA ASP A 37 4.62 5.51 5.43
C ASP A 37 5.64 4.46 5.86
N ILE A 38 5.29 3.19 5.63
CA ILE A 38 6.12 2.02 5.93
C ILE A 38 6.38 1.32 4.62
N GLU A 39 7.62 1.39 4.12
CA GLU A 39 8.00 0.68 2.89
C GLU A 39 7.91 -0.85 3.13
N ILE A 40 6.95 -1.50 2.48
CA ILE A 40 6.81 -2.96 2.48
C ILE A 40 7.55 -3.54 1.27
N VAL A 41 7.38 -2.92 0.11
CA VAL A 41 8.08 -3.25 -1.14
C VAL A 41 8.52 -1.97 -1.82
N SER A 42 9.80 -1.90 -2.19
CA SER A 42 10.35 -0.80 -2.97
C SER A 42 10.27 -1.10 -4.46
N LYS A 43 9.92 -0.11 -5.29
CA LYS A 43 9.94 -0.25 -6.77
C LYS A 43 11.31 -0.60 -7.34
N HIS A 44 12.38 -0.31 -6.61
CA HIS A 44 13.75 -0.66 -6.99
C HIS A 44 14.17 -2.07 -6.53
N ARG A 45 13.34 -2.74 -5.73
CA ARG A 45 13.65 -4.03 -5.11
C ARG A 45 12.43 -4.95 -5.04
N ILE A 46 11.90 -5.27 -6.22
CA ILE A 46 10.80 -6.21 -6.40
C ILE A 46 11.23 -7.64 -5.99
N PRO A 47 10.43 -8.37 -5.20
CA PRO A 47 10.76 -9.73 -4.76
C PRO A 47 10.71 -10.74 -5.92
N LYS A 48 11.81 -11.45 -6.16
CA LYS A 48 11.96 -12.32 -7.34
C LYS A 48 11.60 -13.79 -7.11
N ASN A 49 11.45 -14.20 -5.86
CA ASN A 49 11.28 -15.61 -5.51
C ASN A 49 10.48 -15.75 -4.21
N ASN A 50 10.05 -16.99 -3.93
CA ASN A 50 9.21 -17.30 -2.77
C ASN A 50 9.90 -16.97 -1.44
N LYS A 51 11.24 -17.03 -1.36
CA LYS A 51 11.98 -16.67 -0.15
C LYS A 51 11.87 -15.17 0.14
N GLU A 52 11.97 -14.33 -0.87
CA GLU A 52 11.83 -12.87 -0.75
C GLU A 52 10.39 -12.47 -0.44
N ARG A 53 9.41 -13.07 -1.11
CA ARG A 53 7.98 -12.86 -0.80
C ARG A 53 7.65 -13.26 0.63
N LEU A 54 8.13 -14.43 1.08
CA LEU A 54 7.96 -14.86 2.47
C LEU A 54 8.58 -13.89 3.47
N LYS A 55 9.72 -13.27 3.13
CA LYS A 55 10.33 -12.24 3.98
C LYS A 55 9.41 -11.03 4.14
N ILE A 56 8.80 -10.57 3.05
CA ILE A 56 7.83 -9.45 3.07
C ILE A 56 6.65 -9.78 3.99
N ILE A 57 6.03 -10.96 3.82
CA ILE A 57 4.89 -11.37 4.64
C ILE A 57 5.28 -11.47 6.13
N LYS A 58 6.47 -12.00 6.44
CA LYS A 58 6.99 -12.04 7.81
C LYS A 58 7.22 -10.64 8.38
N THR A 59 7.70 -9.69 7.57
CA THR A 59 7.86 -8.29 7.99
C THR A 59 6.51 -7.68 8.33
N MET A 60 5.49 -7.84 7.48
CA MET A 60 4.13 -7.36 7.75
C MET A 60 3.58 -7.93 9.06
N TYR A 61 3.65 -9.26 9.24
CA TYR A 61 3.23 -9.92 10.48
C TYR A 61 3.97 -9.39 11.71
N THR A 62 5.30 -9.36 11.65
CA THR A 62 6.14 -8.88 12.76
C THR A 62 5.80 -7.43 13.12
N HIS A 63 5.65 -6.57 12.12
CA HIS A 63 5.30 -5.17 12.33
C HIS A 63 4.00 -5.02 13.11
N THR A 64 2.95 -5.74 12.70
CA THR A 64 1.64 -5.66 13.38
C THR A 64 1.64 -6.16 14.83
N MET A 65 2.61 -6.99 15.21
CA MET A 65 2.74 -7.49 16.58
C MET A 65 3.34 -6.45 17.54
N PHE A 66 4.09 -5.48 17.02
CA PHE A 66 4.85 -4.52 17.84
C PHE A 66 4.42 -3.06 17.63
N CYS A 67 3.61 -2.78 16.60
CA CYS A 67 3.20 -1.41 16.33
C CYS A 67 2.16 -0.90 17.34
N ASN A 68 2.15 0.42 17.57
CA ASN A 68 1.07 1.02 18.35
C ASN A 68 -0.28 0.89 17.64
N SER A 69 -1.35 0.86 18.43
CA SER A 69 -2.70 1.01 17.89
C SER A 69 -2.90 2.42 17.35
N GLY A 70 -3.48 2.53 16.17
CA GLY A 70 -3.76 3.79 15.53
C GLY A 70 -4.09 3.58 14.06
N ASP A 71 -4.42 4.66 13.38
CA ASP A 71 -4.78 4.63 11.97
C ASP A 71 -4.27 5.89 11.29
N TYR A 72 -3.60 5.67 10.17
CA TYR A 72 -3.11 6.72 9.30
C TYR A 72 -3.64 6.56 7.87
N THR A 73 -4.77 5.87 7.65
CA THR A 73 -5.29 5.60 6.30
C THR A 73 -5.46 6.90 5.51
N LEU A 74 -6.06 7.95 6.09
CA LEU A 74 -6.21 9.24 5.42
C LEU A 74 -4.87 9.90 5.07
N THR A 75 -3.97 9.98 6.04
CA THR A 75 -2.65 10.61 5.86
C THR A 75 -1.80 9.86 4.84
N SER A 76 -1.74 8.53 4.97
CA SER A 76 -1.02 7.62 4.08
C SER A 76 -1.56 7.74 2.65
N THR A 77 -2.88 7.64 2.47
CA THR A 77 -3.52 7.79 1.15
C THR A 77 -3.21 9.14 0.52
N LYS A 78 -3.32 10.24 1.29
CA LYS A 78 -2.98 11.58 0.81
C LYS A 78 -1.52 11.70 0.39
N GLN A 79 -0.61 11.11 1.15
CA GLN A 79 0.82 11.10 0.85
C GLN A 79 1.11 10.29 -0.42
N SER A 80 0.51 9.10 -0.55
CA SER A 80 0.66 8.25 -1.74
C SER A 80 0.13 8.92 -3.00
N ILE A 81 -1.02 9.58 -2.96
CA ILE A 81 -1.54 10.38 -4.10
C ILE A 81 -0.54 11.48 -4.47
N ALA A 82 -0.05 12.23 -3.49
CA ALA A 82 0.89 13.32 -3.74
C ALA A 82 2.24 12.83 -4.28
N GLN A 83 2.71 11.66 -3.84
CA GLN A 83 3.92 11.03 -4.34
C GLN A 83 3.73 10.55 -5.77
N LEU A 84 2.70 9.74 -6.04
CA LEU A 84 2.37 9.24 -7.38
C LEU A 84 2.18 10.38 -8.38
N ALA A 85 1.53 11.48 -7.99
CA ALA A 85 1.35 12.64 -8.86
C ALA A 85 2.65 13.40 -9.17
N LYS A 86 3.63 13.35 -8.27
CA LYS A 86 4.95 13.99 -8.45
C LYS A 86 5.92 13.16 -9.26
N GLU A 87 5.69 11.85 -9.40
CA GLU A 87 6.58 11.00 -10.18
C GLU A 87 6.60 11.51 -11.62
N ALA A 88 7.72 12.09 -12.03
CA ALA A 88 7.91 12.72 -13.33
C ALA A 88 8.36 11.70 -14.38
N ASP A 89 8.09 10.40 -14.18
CA ASP A 89 8.45 9.40 -15.18
C ASP A 89 7.49 9.56 -16.36
N GLU A 90 8.02 10.19 -17.41
CA GLU A 90 7.32 10.47 -18.67
C GLU A 90 6.90 9.17 -19.40
N ASN A 91 7.38 8.00 -18.95
CA ASN A 91 7.06 6.69 -19.54
C ASN A 91 5.90 5.96 -18.83
N LEU A 92 5.24 6.57 -17.84
CA LEU A 92 4.07 5.99 -17.19
C LEU A 92 2.79 6.47 -17.89
N ASP A 93 2.11 5.54 -18.58
CA ASP A 93 0.84 5.81 -19.26
C ASP A 93 -0.29 6.07 -18.27
N GLU A 94 -0.36 5.29 -17.20
CA GLU A 94 -1.43 5.32 -16.19
C GLU A 94 -0.83 5.16 -14.78
N ARG A 95 -1.50 5.74 -13.79
CA ARG A 95 -1.12 5.69 -12.38
C ARG A 95 -2.34 5.25 -11.58
N PHE A 96 -2.10 4.38 -10.61
CA PHE A 96 -3.16 3.84 -9.78
C PHE A 96 -2.70 3.84 -8.33
N LEU A 97 -3.59 4.26 -7.44
CA LEU A 97 -3.50 3.98 -6.01
C LEU A 97 -4.55 2.94 -5.60
N ILE A 98 -4.10 1.77 -5.15
CA ILE A 98 -4.98 0.73 -4.60
C ILE A 98 -4.85 0.73 -3.09
N VAL A 99 -5.90 1.12 -2.38
CA VAL A 99 -5.93 1.10 -0.90
C VAL A 99 -6.61 -0.16 -0.40
N ILE A 100 -5.90 -0.96 0.39
CA ILE A 100 -6.44 -2.14 1.07
C ILE A 100 -6.47 -1.84 2.57
N SER A 101 -7.67 -1.62 3.10
CA SER A 101 -7.89 -1.37 4.51
C SER A 101 -8.87 -2.40 5.08
N ASP A 102 -8.77 -2.64 6.39
CA ASP A 102 -9.70 -3.46 7.14
C ASP A 102 -11.05 -2.75 7.42
N ALA A 103 -11.20 -1.55 6.83
CA ALA A 103 -12.39 -0.70 6.73
C ALA A 103 -12.97 -0.23 8.06
N ASN A 104 -12.15 -0.14 9.11
CA ASN A 104 -12.58 0.29 10.44
C ASN A 104 -12.58 1.81 10.63
N PHE A 105 -13.11 2.56 9.66
CA PHE A 105 -13.03 4.02 9.62
C PHE A 105 -13.73 4.71 10.80
N ASP A 106 -14.92 4.21 11.20
CA ASP A 106 -15.70 4.79 12.29
C ASP A 106 -14.93 4.81 13.62
N ARG A 107 -14.11 3.77 13.88
CA ARG A 107 -13.31 3.66 15.11
C ARG A 107 -12.26 4.76 15.23
N TYR A 108 -11.79 5.27 14.10
CA TYR A 108 -10.74 6.28 14.03
C TYR A 108 -11.27 7.66 13.62
N GLY A 109 -12.60 7.83 13.57
CA GLY A 109 -13.24 9.10 13.21
C GLY A 109 -13.04 9.48 11.75
N ILE A 110 -12.79 8.51 10.87
CA ILE A 110 -12.60 8.75 9.43
C ILE A 110 -13.97 8.73 8.76
N SER A 111 -14.33 9.83 8.11
CA SER A 111 -15.56 9.91 7.33
C SER A 111 -15.41 9.17 6.00
N PRO A 112 -16.27 8.18 5.67
CA PRO A 112 -16.23 7.51 4.37
C PRO A 112 -16.41 8.48 3.20
N LYS A 113 -17.19 9.55 3.40
CA LYS A 113 -17.37 10.60 2.39
C LYS A 113 -16.08 11.37 2.14
N GLU A 114 -15.37 11.75 3.21
CA GLU A 114 -14.09 12.45 3.08
C GLU A 114 -13.03 11.55 2.45
N PHE A 115 -13.02 10.27 2.81
CA PHE A 115 -12.12 9.30 2.20
C PHE A 115 -12.40 9.12 0.70
N GLY A 116 -13.68 9.03 0.30
CA GLY A 116 -14.06 8.98 -1.11
C GLY A 116 -13.66 10.25 -1.88
N GLN A 117 -13.80 11.43 -1.27
CA GLN A 117 -13.32 12.68 -1.86
C GLN A 117 -11.80 12.72 -2.00
N LEU A 118 -11.06 12.19 -1.01
CA LEU A 118 -9.61 12.09 -1.06
C LEU A 118 -9.15 11.17 -2.21
N LEU A 119 -9.77 10.00 -2.37
CA LEU A 119 -9.44 9.07 -3.44
C LEU A 119 -9.64 9.66 -4.84
N ASN A 120 -10.54 10.64 -4.99
CA ASN A 120 -10.80 11.34 -6.26
C ASN A 120 -10.18 12.75 -6.30
N SER A 121 -9.22 13.05 -5.41
CA SER A 121 -8.69 14.41 -5.26
C SER A 121 -7.66 14.82 -6.32
N ASN A 122 -7.18 13.87 -7.12
CA ASN A 122 -6.21 14.12 -8.18
C ASN A 122 -6.57 13.29 -9.41
N GLU A 123 -6.85 13.93 -10.53
CA GLU A 123 -7.27 13.26 -11.78
C GLU A 123 -6.14 12.44 -12.44
N MET A 124 -4.89 12.62 -12.00
CA MET A 124 -3.74 11.89 -12.53
C MET A 124 -3.47 10.55 -11.84
N VAL A 125 -4.15 10.22 -10.73
CA VAL A 125 -3.86 9.05 -9.86
C VAL A 125 -5.14 8.29 -9.50
#